data_AF-J3J8D9-F1
#
_entry.id   AF-J3J8D9-F1
#
_cell.length_a   1.000
_cell.length_b   1.000
_cell.length_c   1.000
_cell.angle_alpha   90.00
_cell.angle_beta   90.00
_cell.angle_gamma   90.00
#
_symmetry.space_group_name_H-M   'P 1'
#
loop_
_entity.id
_entity.type
_entity.pdbx_description
1 polymer ?
#
loop_
_entity_poly.entity_id
_entity_poly.type
_entity_poly.pdbx_seq_one_letter_code
_entity_poly.pdbx_strand_id
1 'polypeptide(L)'
;MFVTSTALLALVGLFVALLWAWTWSGVGASARRVAMRMDLRGGSASAEMTRLVWPLMPLLSVVWFVTADLVGREAAGLDTLGPCALLLGLLAAMILVAVQSLYLGGMPEWAYPGWMARRYYAAHPQARERELGVGALI
;
A
#
# COMPACT_ATOMS: atom_id res chain seq x y z
N MET A 1 18.68 -8.06 -22.76
CA MET A 1 18.56 -8.75 -21.46
C MET A 1 17.11 -9.20 -21.34
N PHE A 2 16.81 -10.48 -21.51
CA PHE A 2 15.44 -10.98 -21.38
C PHE A 2 15.10 -11.06 -19.90
N VAL A 3 14.14 -10.25 -19.45
CA VAL A 3 13.61 -10.36 -18.08
C VAL A 3 12.76 -11.63 -18.07
N THR A 4 13.14 -12.62 -17.25
CA THR A 4 12.31 -13.81 -17.05
C THR A 4 10.98 -13.41 -16.42
N SER A 5 9.92 -14.18 -16.69
CA SER A 5 8.58 -13.91 -16.12
C SER A 5 8.62 -13.76 -14.60
N THR A 6 9.48 -14.52 -13.92
CA THR A 6 9.75 -14.41 -12.47
C THR A 6 10.29 -13.03 -12.06
N ALA A 7 11.26 -12.50 -12.81
CA ALA A 7 11.84 -11.19 -12.53
C ALA A 7 10.84 -10.05 -12.79
N LEU A 8 9.97 -10.18 -13.80
CA LEU A 8 8.87 -9.23 -14.02
C LEU A 8 7.90 -9.20 -12.83
N LEU A 9 7.50 -10.37 -12.30
CA LEU A 9 6.61 -10.45 -11.14
C LEU A 9 7.22 -9.78 -9.90
N ALA A 10 8.49 -10.06 -9.62
CA ALA A 10 9.21 -9.44 -8.50
C ALA A 10 9.34 -7.92 -8.66
N LEU A 11 9.59 -7.44 -9.89
CA LEU A 11 9.67 -6.00 -10.18
C LEU A 11 8.32 -5.29 -9.97
N VAL A 12 7.21 -5.91 -10.36
CA VAL A 12 5.86 -5.38 -10.08
C VAL A 12 5.63 -5.29 -8.58
N GLY A 13 5.93 -6.37 -7.84
CA GLY A 13 5.85 -6.38 -6.37
C GLY A 13 6.65 -5.26 -5.73
N LEU A 14 7.91 -5.08 -6.16
CA LEU A 14 8.79 -4.03 -5.68
C LEU A 14 8.24 -2.63 -5.97
N PHE A 15 7.77 -2.38 -7.19
CA PHE A 15 7.22 -1.08 -7.57
C PHE A 15 6.00 -0.71 -6.73
N VAL A 16 5.08 -1.66 -6.52
CA VAL A 16 3.93 -1.49 -5.63
C VAL A 16 4.38 -1.17 -4.20
N ALA A 17 5.37 -1.91 -3.67
CA ALA A 17 5.91 -1.70 -2.32
C ALA A 17 6.52 -0.30 -2.16
N LEU A 18 7.33 0.13 -3.13
CA LEU A 18 8.03 1.43 -3.09
C LEU A 18 7.05 2.60 -3.19
N LEU A 19 6.06 2.52 -4.09
CA LEU A 19 5.03 3.55 -4.19
C LEU A 19 4.21 3.65 -2.91
N TRP A 20 3.82 2.50 -2.35
CA TRP A 20 3.10 2.44 -1.08
C TRP A 20 3.95 3.01 0.07
N ALA A 21 5.21 2.61 0.20
CA ALA A 21 6.09 3.07 1.27
C ALA A 21 6.41 4.56 1.15
N TRP A 22 6.60 5.08 -0.06
CA TRP A 22 6.87 6.49 -0.32
C TRP A 22 5.69 7.38 0.10
N THR A 23 4.49 7.01 -0.31
CA THR A 23 3.25 7.72 0.07
C THR A 23 2.93 7.58 1.55
N TRP A 24 3.06 6.37 2.11
CA TRP A 24 2.83 6.08 3.53
C TRP A 24 3.80 6.81 4.46
N SER A 25 5.07 6.91 4.08
CA SER A 25 6.10 7.57 4.88
C SER A 25 6.01 9.09 4.84
N GLY A 26 5.38 9.69 3.82
CA GLY A 26 5.27 11.14 3.68
C GLY A 26 6.63 11.84 3.48
N VAL A 27 7.65 11.13 2.99
CA VAL A 27 9.00 11.66 2.76
C VAL A 27 8.99 12.58 1.55
N GLY A 28 9.06 13.88 1.83
CA GLY A 28 9.06 14.96 0.83
C GLY A 28 7.68 15.57 0.56
N ALA A 29 7.68 16.80 0.05
CA ALA A 29 6.46 17.57 -0.21
C ALA A 29 5.55 16.91 -1.27
N SER A 30 6.12 16.18 -2.23
CA SER A 30 5.34 15.42 -3.23
C SER A 30 4.59 14.25 -2.60
N ALA A 31 5.24 13.46 -1.74
CA ALA A 31 4.61 12.34 -1.04
C ALA A 31 3.44 12.81 -0.18
N ARG A 32 3.66 13.86 0.62
CA ARG A 32 2.62 14.44 1.49
C ARG A 32 1.44 15.00 0.69
N ARG A 33 1.69 15.73 -0.40
CA ARG A 33 0.62 16.24 -1.27
C ARG A 33 -0.19 15.13 -1.91
N VAL A 34 0.46 14.07 -2.39
CA VAL A 34 -0.23 12.90 -2.97
C VAL A 34 -1.06 12.19 -1.90
N ALA A 35 -0.47 11.94 -0.73
CA ALA A 35 -1.14 11.32 0.40
C ALA A 35 -2.39 12.11 0.84
N MET A 36 -2.27 13.44 0.98
CA MET A 36 -3.40 14.29 1.33
C MET A 36 -4.47 14.32 0.23
N ARG A 37 -4.12 14.30 -1.05
CA ARG A 37 -5.11 14.24 -2.14
C ARG A 37 -5.89 12.92 -2.18
N MET A 38 -5.27 11.82 -1.76
CA MET A 38 -5.94 10.52 -1.63
C MET A 38 -6.90 10.49 -0.45
N ASP A 39 -6.55 11.19 0.63
CA ASP A 39 -7.33 11.29 1.87
C ASP A 39 -8.50 12.29 1.77
N LEU A 40 -8.26 13.46 1.18
CA LEU A 40 -9.22 14.59 1.06
C LEU A 40 -10.35 14.35 0.05
N ARG A 41 -10.32 13.26 -0.73
CA ARG A 41 -11.46 12.85 -1.57
C ARG A 41 -12.60 12.21 -0.75
N GLY A 42 -12.51 12.25 0.58
CA GLY A 42 -13.51 11.75 1.53
C GLY A 42 -14.92 12.28 1.23
N GLY A 43 -15.74 11.42 0.63
CA GLY A 43 -17.11 11.72 0.24
C GLY A 43 -17.57 10.97 -1.01
N SER A 44 -16.64 10.50 -1.85
CA SER A 44 -16.96 9.67 -3.03
C SER A 44 -16.68 8.18 -2.78
N ALA A 45 -17.35 7.31 -3.54
CA ALA A 45 -17.09 5.86 -3.56
C ALA A 45 -15.60 5.51 -3.79
N SER A 46 -14.85 6.39 -4.47
CA SER A 46 -13.40 6.22 -4.64
C SER A 46 -12.62 6.34 -3.33
N ALA A 47 -13.10 7.12 -2.35
CA ALA A 47 -12.45 7.25 -1.04
C ALA A 47 -12.71 6.04 -0.15
N GLU A 48 -13.91 5.46 -0.18
CA GLU A 48 -14.21 4.18 0.48
C GLU A 48 -13.38 3.05 -0.11
N MET A 49 -13.29 2.99 -1.45
CA MET A 49 -12.41 2.02 -2.12
C MET A 49 -10.95 2.23 -1.73
N THR A 50 -10.48 3.47 -1.63
CA THR A 50 -9.11 3.77 -1.18
C THR A 50 -8.87 3.30 0.25
N ARG A 51 -9.84 3.43 1.16
CA ARG A 51 -9.73 2.95 2.55
C ARG A 51 -9.59 1.44 2.65
N LEU A 52 -10.19 0.68 1.73
CA LEU A 52 -10.04 -0.77 1.71
C LEU A 52 -8.75 -1.20 1.01
N VAL A 53 -8.46 -0.60 -0.15
CA VAL A 53 -7.32 -1.00 -0.98
C VAL A 53 -5.99 -0.66 -0.33
N TRP A 54 -5.92 0.46 0.39
CA TRP A 54 -4.66 0.97 0.90
C TRP A 54 -3.99 0.06 1.95
N PRO A 55 -4.71 -0.47 2.96
CA PRO A 55 -4.14 -1.44 3.90
C PRO A 55 -3.76 -2.78 3.24
N LEU A 56 -4.33 -3.10 2.07
CA LEU A 56 -4.07 -4.34 1.33
C LEU A 56 -2.84 -4.25 0.41
N MET A 57 -2.46 -3.05 -0.04
CA MET A 57 -1.30 -2.82 -0.93
C MET A 57 0.02 -3.47 -0.46
N PRO A 58 0.44 -3.39 0.81
CA PRO A 58 1.68 -4.04 1.24
C PRO A 58 1.58 -5.57 1.18
N LEU A 59 0.42 -6.14 1.53
CA LEU A 59 0.18 -7.59 1.39
C LEU A 59 0.18 -8.02 -0.07
N LEU A 60 -0.40 -7.22 -0.96
CA LEU A 60 -0.38 -7.46 -2.40
C LEU A 60 1.05 -7.46 -2.95
N SER A 61 1.92 -6.55 -2.47
CA SER A 61 3.34 -6.55 -2.84
C SER A 61 4.02 -7.87 -2.43
N VAL A 62 3.77 -8.36 -1.21
CA VAL A 62 4.31 -9.65 -0.76
C VAL A 62 3.77 -10.80 -1.61
N VAL A 63 2.48 -10.79 -1.98
CA VAL A 63 1.89 -11.78 -2.88
C VAL A 63 2.64 -11.86 -4.21
N TRP A 64 3.03 -10.72 -4.81
CA TRP A 64 3.83 -10.72 -6.03
C TRP A 64 5.20 -11.39 -5.86
N PHE A 65 5.89 -11.15 -4.74
CA PHE A 65 7.16 -11.81 -4.44
C PHE A 65 7.02 -13.31 -4.23
N VAL A 66 6.01 -13.74 -3.47
CA VAL A 66 5.73 -15.17 -3.23
C VAL A 66 5.35 -15.87 -4.53
N THR A 67 4.58 -15.21 -5.40
CA THR A 67 4.23 -15.73 -6.72
C THR A 67 5.47 -15.85 -7.62
N ALA A 68 6.38 -14.88 -7.58
CA ALA A 68 7.64 -14.94 -8.31
C ALA A 68 8.52 -16.12 -7.84
N ASP A 69 8.61 -16.34 -6.53
CA ASP A 69 9.33 -17.48 -5.93
C ASP A 69 8.68 -18.81 -6.32
N LEU A 70 7.34 -18.90 -6.24
CA LEU A 70 6.58 -20.08 -6.64
C LEU A 70 6.84 -20.46 -8.10
N VAL A 71 6.70 -19.50 -9.03
CA VAL A 71 6.96 -19.74 -10.46
C VAL A 71 8.43 -20.12 -10.70
N GLY A 72 9.36 -19.52 -9.96
CA GLY A 72 10.79 -19.87 -10.05
C GLY A 72 11.09 -21.30 -9.59
N ARG A 73 10.44 -21.75 -8.52
CA ARG A 73 10.57 -23.12 -7.98
C ARG A 73 9.93 -24.16 -8.88
N GLU A 74 8.71 -23.90 -9.37
CA GLU A 74 8.04 -24.78 -10.34
C GLU A 74 8.91 -24.98 -11.59
N ALA A 75 9.46 -23.89 -12.15
CA ALA A 75 10.34 -23.96 -13.32
C ALA A 75 11.65 -24.73 -13.06
N ALA A 76 12.11 -24.78 -11.81
CA ALA A 76 13.31 -25.51 -11.39
C ALA A 76 12.99 -26.95 -10.92
N GLY A 77 11.72 -27.38 -10.91
CA GLY A 77 11.30 -28.68 -10.39
C GLY A 77 11.51 -28.83 -8.88
N LEU A 78 11.49 -27.72 -8.13
CA LEU A 78 11.66 -27.69 -6.68
C LEU A 78 10.32 -27.78 -5.94
N ASP A 79 10.37 -28.14 -4.65
CA ASP A 79 9.17 -28.16 -3.81
C ASP A 79 8.50 -26.77 -3.69
N THR A 80 7.17 -26.78 -3.84
CA THR A 80 6.30 -25.60 -3.88
C THR A 80 5.25 -25.59 -2.79
N LEU A 81 5.19 -26.61 -1.93
CA LEU A 81 4.25 -26.67 -0.81
C LEU A 81 4.37 -25.46 0.12
N GLY A 82 5.60 -25.07 0.48
CA GLY A 82 5.87 -23.90 1.32
C GLY A 82 5.34 -22.59 0.73
N PRO A 83 5.77 -22.19 -0.48
CA PRO A 83 5.25 -21.00 -1.16
C PRO A 83 3.73 -21.02 -1.36
N CYS A 84 3.14 -22.17 -1.68
CA CYS A 84 1.69 -22.32 -1.80
C CYS A 84 0.98 -22.06 -0.46
N ALA A 85 1.47 -22.64 0.65
CA ALA A 85 0.92 -22.40 1.97
C ALA A 85 1.06 -20.93 2.38
N LEU A 86 2.19 -20.29 2.06
CA LEU A 86 2.42 -18.87 2.32
C LEU A 86 1.46 -17.98 1.51
N LEU A 87 1.25 -18.30 0.24
CA LEU A 87 0.31 -17.58 -0.63
C LEU A 87 -1.12 -17.67 -0.10
N LEU A 88 -1.56 -18.86 0.30
CA LEU A 88 -2.87 -19.06 0.93
C LEU A 88 -3.00 -18.27 2.24
N GLY A 89 -1.95 -18.27 3.08
CA GLY A 89 -1.91 -17.49 4.30
C GLY A 89 -2.01 -15.98 4.06
N LEU A 90 -1.34 -15.46 3.03
CA LEU A 90 -1.42 -14.06 2.65
C LEU A 90 -2.82 -13.68 2.14
N LEU A 91 -3.43 -14.54 1.32
CA LEU A 91 -4.80 -14.31 0.84
C LEU A 91 -5.81 -14.32 2.00
N ALA A 92 -5.66 -15.25 2.95
CA ALA A 92 -6.48 -15.27 4.16
C ALA A 92 -6.28 -13.98 4.98
N ALA A 93 -5.04 -13.51 5.16
CA ALA A 93 -4.75 -12.26 5.85
C ALA A 93 -5.38 -11.05 5.13
N MET A 94 -5.33 -11.00 3.80
CA MET A 94 -5.98 -9.96 3.01
C MET A 94 -7.49 -9.96 3.20
N ILE A 95 -8.13 -11.14 3.24
CA ILE A 95 -9.57 -11.26 3.54
C ILE A 95 -9.88 -10.71 4.92
N LEU A 96 -9.09 -11.05 5.94
CA LEU A 96 -9.28 -10.54 7.30
C LEU A 96 -9.13 -9.02 7.36
N VAL A 97 -8.14 -8.45 6.67
CA VAL A 97 -7.96 -6.99 6.56
C VAL A 97 -9.15 -6.34 5.86
N ALA A 98 -9.68 -6.94 4.80
CA ALA A 98 -10.86 -6.45 4.10
C ALA A 98 -12.10 -6.47 5.00
N VAL A 99 -12.33 -7.59 5.71
CA VAL A 99 -13.44 -7.72 6.67
C VAL A 99 -13.33 -6.68 7.79
N GLN A 100 -12.13 -6.51 8.35
CA GLN A 100 -11.87 -5.50 9.37
C GLN A 100 -12.18 -4.09 8.85
N SER A 101 -11.74 -3.80 7.63
CA SER A 101 -11.89 -2.49 7.01
C SER A 101 -13.34 -2.15 6.66
N LEU A 102 -14.14 -3.15 6.26
CA LEU A 102 -15.53 -2.96 5.84
C LEU A 102 -16.54 -3.04 6.98
N TYR A 103 -16.34 -3.95 7.94
CA TYR A 103 -17.39 -4.36 8.87
C TYR A 103 -17.06 -4.13 10.35
N LEU A 104 -15.79 -3.96 10.71
CA LEU A 104 -15.35 -3.93 12.12
C LEU A 104 -14.75 -2.59 12.55
N GLY A 105 -15.16 -1.50 11.89
CA GLY A 105 -14.77 -0.14 12.28
C GLY A 105 -13.51 0.42 11.62
N GLY A 106 -13.04 -0.20 10.53
CA GLY A 106 -11.89 0.30 9.77
C GLY A 106 -10.55 -0.15 10.34
N MET A 107 -9.46 0.37 9.76
CA MET A 107 -8.10 0.18 10.25
C MET A 107 -7.64 1.39 11.08
N PRO A 108 -6.57 1.25 11.89
CA PRO A 108 -5.99 2.39 12.60
C PRO A 108 -5.50 3.49 11.63
N GLU A 109 -5.40 4.73 12.11
CA GLU A 109 -5.00 5.86 11.25
C GLU A 109 -3.68 5.66 10.52
N TRP A 110 -2.70 5.00 11.16
CA TRP A 110 -1.38 4.72 10.57
C TRP A 110 -1.46 3.82 9.34
N ALA A 111 -2.56 3.09 9.14
CA ALA A 111 -2.76 2.24 7.99
C ALA A 111 -3.15 3.02 6.73
N TYR A 112 -3.31 4.35 6.80
CA TYR A 112 -3.78 5.21 5.69
C TYR A 112 -2.69 6.17 5.22
N PRO A 113 -2.68 6.60 3.93
CA PRO A 113 -1.58 7.35 3.34
C PRO A 113 -1.32 8.70 4.02
N GLY A 114 -2.37 9.37 4.49
CA GLY A 114 -2.30 10.71 5.06
C GLY A 114 -1.68 10.80 6.46
N TRP A 115 -1.50 9.69 7.18
CA TRP A 115 -1.22 9.73 8.61
C TRP A 115 0.05 10.50 8.98
N MET A 116 1.17 10.24 8.29
CA MET A 116 2.45 10.95 8.49
C MET A 116 2.38 12.39 7.99
N ALA A 117 1.68 12.64 6.88
CA ALA A 117 1.49 13.99 6.37
C ALA A 117 0.70 14.86 7.36
N ARG A 118 -0.39 14.34 7.93
CA ARG A 118 -1.18 15.00 8.98
C ARG A 118 -0.33 15.32 10.21
N ARG A 119 0.44 14.34 10.71
CA ARG A 119 1.36 14.54 11.83
C ARG A 119 2.43 15.60 11.53
N TYR A 120 2.99 15.60 10.33
CA TYR A 120 3.99 16.58 9.90
C TYR A 120 3.40 17.99 9.83
N TYR A 121 2.22 18.15 9.22
CA TYR A 121 1.55 19.46 9.08
C TYR A 121 1.01 20.00 10.40
N ALA A 122 0.64 19.14 11.34
CA ALA A 122 0.29 19.56 12.70
C ALA A 122 1.51 20.16 13.43
N ALA A 123 2.70 19.59 13.25
CA ALA A 123 3.94 20.11 13.82
C ALA A 123 4.52 21.32 13.05
N HIS A 124 4.20 21.46 11.75
CA HIS A 124 4.74 22.51 10.87
C HIS A 124 3.63 23.23 10.08
N PRO A 125 2.86 24.14 10.72
CA PRO A 125 1.76 24.86 10.07
C PRO A 125 2.19 25.68 8.86
N GLN A 126 3.39 26.27 8.90
CA GLN A 126 3.94 27.03 7.78
C GLN A 126 4.24 26.16 6.55
N ALA A 127 4.62 24.89 6.76
CA ALA A 127 4.86 23.95 5.66
C ALA A 127 3.53 23.50 5.03
N ARG A 128 2.47 23.38 5.82
CA ARG A 128 1.10 23.13 5.32
C ARG A 128 0.67 24.21 4.35
N GLU A 129 0.79 25.47 4.73
CA GLU A 129 0.39 26.60 3.89
C GLU A 129 1.21 26.67 2.59
N ARG A 130 2.52 26.41 2.67
CA ARG A 130 3.40 26.39 1.49
C ARG A 130 3.11 25.24 0.52
N GLU A 131 2.77 24.06 1.03
CA GLU A 131 2.61 22.85 0.20
C GLU A 131 1.17 22.63 -0.28
N LEU A 132 0.17 22.98 0.53
CA LEU A 132 -1.25 22.74 0.26
C LEU A 132 -2.04 24.03 -0.05
N GLY A 133 -1.48 25.20 0.24
CA GLY A 133 -2.16 26.49 0.10
C GLY A 133 -2.79 26.98 1.40
N VAL A 134 -3.05 28.29 1.47
CA VAL A 134 -3.69 28.94 2.63
C VAL A 134 -5.10 28.40 2.82
N GLY A 135 -5.42 27.93 4.03
CA GLY A 135 -6.77 27.47 4.39
C GLY A 135 -7.11 26.03 3.94
N ALA A 136 -6.16 25.23 3.47
CA ALA A 136 -6.42 23.84 3.12
C ALA A 136 -6.88 23.04 4.34
N LEU A 137 -8.17 22.70 4.43
CA LEU A 137 -8.75 21.85 5.47
C LEU A 137 -8.14 20.44 5.37
N ILE A 138 -7.69 19.91 6.51
CA ILE A 138 -7.13 18.57 6.70
C ILE A 138 -7.99 17.88 7.74
#